data_AF-A0A4Q4UNN7-F1
#
_entry.id   AF-A0A4Q4UNN7-F1
#
_cell.length_a   1.000
_cell.length_b   1.000
_cell.length_c   1.000
_cell.angle_alpha   90.00
_cell.angle_beta   90.00
_cell.angle_gamma   90.00
#
_symmetry.space_group_name_H-M   'P 1'
#
loop_
_entity.id
_entity.type
_entity.pdbx_description
1 polymer ?
#
loop_
_entity_poly.entity_id
_entity_poly.type
_entity_poly.pdbx_seq_one_letter_code
_entity_poly.pdbx_strand_id
1 'polypeptide(L)'
;MLLDLQPGVPESDIKIVYRKKSLLIHPDKTKNPQAPEAFDRLKKAQTELMDEKHRERLDEAIADARMLLIRENKWTVDSPELKTEEFARMWRDKTREVLIDNEMRRKRQLRAQMQEEGREQRRVEAETEERKRKRQHEQDWEETRDQRIDSWRQFQKGKSSTGGGEGGKKKKKLKPIG
;
A
#
# COMPACT_ATOMS: atom_id res chain seq x y z
N MET A 1 -4.88 28.37 3.61
CA MET A 1 -3.52 27.82 3.83
C MET A 1 -2.88 28.59 4.97
N LEU A 2 -2.05 27.97 5.82
CA LEU A 2 -1.51 28.59 7.05
C LEU A 2 -0.72 29.88 6.81
N LEU A 3 -0.07 30.00 5.64
CA LEU A 3 0.69 31.17 5.24
C LEU A 3 -0.15 32.23 4.50
N ASP A 4 -1.42 31.96 4.17
CA ASP A 4 -2.33 32.85 3.41
C ASP A 4 -1.71 33.42 2.13
N LEU A 5 -0.92 32.59 1.46
CA LEU A 5 -0.30 32.92 0.19
C LEU A 5 -1.20 32.48 -0.95
N GLN A 6 -1.24 33.31 -2.01
CA GLN A 6 -1.85 32.92 -3.28
C GLN A 6 -0.97 31.88 -3.99
N PRO A 7 -1.47 31.15 -4.99
CA PRO A 7 -0.64 30.25 -5.79
C PRO A 7 0.40 31.04 -6.58
N GLY A 8 1.59 30.45 -6.84
CA GLY A 8 2.62 31.07 -7.67
C GLY A 8 3.54 32.13 -7.01
N VAL A 9 3.49 32.33 -5.69
CA VAL A 9 4.35 33.34 -5.01
C VAL A 9 5.82 32.88 -4.95
N PRO A 10 6.82 33.71 -5.31
CA PRO A 10 8.22 33.29 -5.26
C PRO A 10 8.66 32.87 -3.84
N GLU A 11 9.69 32.02 -3.76
CA GLU A 11 10.24 31.54 -2.48
C GLU A 11 10.69 32.66 -1.53
N SER A 12 11.14 33.79 -2.09
CA SER A 12 11.50 34.99 -1.32
C SER A 12 10.34 35.43 -0.43
N ASP A 13 9.13 35.41 -0.96
CA ASP A 13 7.94 35.92 -0.31
C ASP A 13 7.43 34.94 0.73
N ILE A 14 7.56 33.63 0.47
CA ILE A 14 7.31 32.57 1.45
C ILE A 14 8.20 32.78 2.69
N LYS A 15 9.50 33.05 2.48
CA LYS A 15 10.45 33.33 3.58
C LYS A 15 10.12 34.63 4.31
N ILE A 16 9.68 35.67 3.61
CA ILE A 16 9.28 36.95 4.23
C ILE A 16 8.03 36.76 5.09
N VAL A 17 7.00 36.11 4.55
CA VAL A 17 5.74 35.87 5.29
C VAL A 17 5.96 34.94 6.47
N TYR A 18 6.77 33.90 6.32
CA TYR A 18 7.18 33.04 7.43
C TYR A 18 7.83 33.86 8.55
N ARG A 19 8.84 34.69 8.23
CA ARG A 19 9.52 35.54 9.22
C ARG A 19 8.56 36.48 9.94
N LYS A 20 7.65 37.12 9.20
CA LYS A 20 6.66 38.04 9.78
C LYS A 20 5.72 37.30 10.72
N LYS A 21 5.17 36.15 10.31
CA LYS A 21 4.23 35.36 11.11
C LYS A 21 4.91 34.70 12.31
N SER A 22 6.13 34.18 12.15
CA SER A 22 6.86 33.47 13.21
C SER A 22 7.25 34.39 14.37
N LEU A 23 7.56 35.66 14.09
CA LEU A 23 7.80 36.66 15.13
C LEU A 23 6.58 36.94 16.00
N LEU A 24 5.37 36.86 15.44
CA LEU A 24 4.11 37.10 16.16
C LEU A 24 3.73 35.95 17.09
N ILE A 25 4.14 34.73 16.75
CA ILE A 25 3.78 33.50 17.48
C ILE A 25 4.99 32.81 18.14
N HIS A 26 6.11 33.53 18.29
CA HIS A 26 7.33 32.95 18.83
C HIS A 26 7.11 32.50 20.29
N PRO A 27 7.41 31.25 20.66
CA PRO A 27 7.13 30.73 21.99
C PRO A 27 7.78 31.58 23.10
N ASP A 28 9.01 32.07 22.90
CA ASP A 28 9.69 32.92 23.89
C ASP A 28 9.10 34.32 24.04
N LYS A 29 8.32 34.81 23.07
CA LYS A 29 7.77 36.18 23.05
C LYS A 29 6.29 36.24 23.39
N THR A 30 5.61 35.10 23.48
CA THR A 30 4.18 35.05 23.79
C THR A 30 3.93 34.14 25.00
N LYS A 31 2.96 34.51 25.84
CA LYS A 31 2.54 33.70 26.99
C LYS A 31 1.49 32.64 26.63
N ASN A 32 1.18 32.49 25.35
CA ASN A 32 0.13 31.57 24.91
C ASN A 32 0.66 30.13 24.93
N PRO A 33 0.03 29.19 25.67
CA PRO A 33 0.47 27.81 25.73
C PRO A 33 0.45 27.08 24.37
N GLN A 34 -0.35 27.57 23.41
CA GLN A 34 -0.43 27.01 22.05
C GLN A 34 0.64 27.57 21.10
N ALA A 35 1.45 28.54 21.53
CA ALA A 35 2.45 29.18 20.67
C ALA A 35 3.52 28.22 20.13
N PRO A 36 4.09 27.28 20.92
CA PRO A 36 5.03 26.29 20.39
C PRO A 36 4.42 25.46 19.24
N GLU A 37 3.20 24.96 19.44
CA GLU A 37 2.51 24.16 18.42
C GLU A 37 2.21 24.97 17.16
N ALA A 38 1.72 26.21 17.32
CA ALA A 38 1.45 27.10 16.19
C ALA A 38 2.74 27.43 15.41
N PHE A 39 3.86 27.65 16.11
CA PHE A 39 5.16 27.90 15.52
C PHE A 39 5.67 26.69 14.74
N ASP A 40 5.55 25.48 15.29
CA ASP A 40 5.95 24.24 14.63
C ASP A 40 5.12 23.97 13.38
N ARG A 41 3.80 24.20 13.44
CA ARG A 41 2.92 24.12 12.26
C ARG A 41 3.34 25.13 11.19
N LEU A 42 3.68 26.36 11.58
CA LEU A 42 4.14 27.39 10.65
C LEU A 42 5.47 27.02 10.00
N LYS A 43 6.40 26.48 10.78
CA LYS A 43 7.71 26.00 10.29
C LYS A 43 7.54 24.83 9.33
N LYS A 44 6.68 23.86 9.66
CA LYS A 44 6.36 22.74 8.77
C LYS A 44 5.78 23.23 7.44
N ALA A 45 4.82 24.15 7.47
CA ALA A 45 4.25 24.72 6.25
C ALA A 45 5.29 25.44 5.39
N GLN A 46 6.24 26.18 6.00
CA GLN A 46 7.35 26.77 5.26
C GLN A 46 8.21 25.70 4.59
N THR A 47 8.62 24.66 5.31
CA THR A 47 9.44 23.58 4.75
C THR A 47 8.75 22.89 3.58
N GLU A 48 7.45 22.58 3.71
CA GLU A 48 6.68 21.93 2.63
C GLU A 48 6.55 22.83 1.39
N LEU A 49 6.35 24.14 1.56
CA LEU A 49 6.26 25.07 0.43
C LEU A 49 7.61 25.40 -0.24
N MET A 50 8.71 25.11 0.45
CA MET A 50 10.08 25.24 -0.09
C MET A 50 10.51 24.00 -0.89
N ASP A 51 9.75 22.89 -0.81
CA ASP A 51 10.01 21.69 -1.59
C ASP A 51 9.27 21.78 -2.95
N GLU A 52 10.02 21.76 -4.03
CA GLU A 52 9.51 21.96 -5.39
C GLU A 52 8.47 20.91 -5.79
N LYS A 53 8.66 19.63 -5.40
CA LYS A 53 7.73 18.55 -5.73
C LYS A 53 6.42 18.66 -4.96
N HIS A 54 6.48 19.06 -3.69
CA HIS A 54 5.28 19.30 -2.90
C HIS A 54 4.53 20.52 -3.44
N ARG A 55 5.27 21.54 -3.85
CA ARG A 55 4.71 22.76 -4.43
C ARG A 55 4.00 22.50 -5.75
N GLU A 56 4.60 21.74 -6.65
CA GLU A 56 3.96 21.32 -7.91
C GLU A 56 2.62 20.61 -7.66
N ARG A 57 2.59 19.64 -6.74
CA ARG A 57 1.35 18.93 -6.36
C ARG A 57 0.29 19.84 -5.73
N LEU A 58 0.72 20.82 -4.95
CA LEU A 58 -0.18 21.81 -4.37
C LEU A 58 -0.78 22.70 -5.47
N ASP A 59 0.05 23.19 -6.39
CA ASP A 59 -0.38 24.02 -7.52
C ASP A 59 -1.34 23.25 -8.46
N GLU A 60 -1.08 21.97 -8.73
CA GLU A 60 -2.00 21.06 -9.43
C GLU A 60 -3.36 20.95 -8.71
N ALA A 61 -3.35 20.64 -7.41
CA ALA A 61 -4.58 20.49 -6.64
C ALA A 61 -5.39 21.80 -6.56
N ILE A 62 -4.71 22.94 -6.50
CA ILE A 62 -5.32 24.26 -6.52
C ILE A 62 -5.97 24.55 -7.89
N ALA A 63 -5.29 24.23 -8.98
CA ALA A 63 -5.82 24.37 -10.33
C ALA A 63 -7.03 23.45 -10.57
N ASP A 64 -6.95 22.19 -10.12
CA ASP A 64 -8.04 21.23 -10.18
C ASP A 64 -9.26 21.71 -9.39
N ALA A 65 -9.06 22.21 -8.18
CA ALA A 65 -10.13 22.75 -7.35
C ALA A 65 -10.83 23.94 -8.03
N ARG A 66 -10.08 24.81 -8.72
CA ARG A 66 -10.64 25.91 -9.50
C ARG A 66 -11.50 25.38 -10.65
N MET A 67 -10.98 24.42 -11.41
CA MET A 67 -11.69 23.82 -12.55
C MET A 67 -12.97 23.10 -12.12
N LEU A 68 -12.91 22.37 -11.00
CA LEU A 68 -14.07 21.68 -10.43
C LEU A 68 -15.17 22.66 -10.03
N LEU A 69 -14.84 23.76 -9.35
CA LEU A 69 -15.83 24.78 -8.99
C LEU A 69 -16.46 25.45 -10.22
N ILE A 70 -15.65 25.77 -11.23
CA ILE A 70 -16.15 26.33 -12.49
C ILE A 70 -17.16 25.37 -13.12
N ARG A 71 -16.84 24.07 -13.15
CA ARG A 71 -17.71 23.03 -13.70
C ARG A 71 -18.98 22.81 -12.88
N GLU A 72 -18.86 22.72 -11.55
CA GLU A 72 -19.98 22.50 -10.62
C GLU A 72 -21.01 23.64 -10.71
N ASN A 73 -20.53 24.87 -10.79
CA ASN A 73 -21.39 26.06 -10.88
C ASN A 73 -21.74 26.46 -12.32
N LYS A 74 -21.28 25.70 -13.32
CA LYS A 74 -21.45 25.99 -14.76
C LYS A 74 -20.99 27.40 -15.16
N TRP A 75 -19.93 27.86 -14.51
CA TRP A 75 -19.31 29.14 -14.82
C TRP A 75 -18.35 29.03 -16.02
N THR A 76 -17.91 30.19 -16.50
CA THR A 76 -16.85 30.32 -17.50
C THR A 76 -15.61 30.90 -16.84
N VAL A 77 -14.46 30.85 -17.52
CA VAL A 77 -13.19 31.37 -16.98
C VAL A 77 -13.24 32.89 -16.73
N ASP A 78 -14.14 33.60 -17.43
CA ASP A 78 -14.31 35.04 -17.36
C ASP A 78 -15.49 35.47 -16.46
N SER A 79 -16.15 34.51 -15.80
CA SER A 79 -17.27 34.78 -14.91
C SER A 79 -16.87 35.74 -13.77
N PRO A 80 -17.61 36.85 -13.54
CA PRO A 80 -17.30 37.83 -12.50
C PRO A 80 -17.31 37.23 -11.09
N GLU A 81 -18.07 36.15 -10.88
CA GLU A 81 -18.14 35.38 -9.64
C GLU A 81 -16.76 34.89 -9.19
N LEU A 82 -15.86 34.58 -10.14
CA LEU A 82 -14.50 34.09 -9.86
C LEU A 82 -13.58 35.14 -9.19
N LYS A 83 -13.99 36.41 -9.18
CA LYS A 83 -13.22 37.50 -8.55
C LYS A 83 -13.76 37.89 -7.18
N THR A 84 -14.81 37.23 -6.71
CA THR A 84 -15.44 37.53 -5.43
C THR A 84 -14.67 36.91 -4.26
N GLU A 85 -14.76 37.53 -3.08
CA GLU A 85 -14.21 36.94 -1.84
C GLU A 85 -14.91 35.62 -1.47
N GLU A 86 -16.18 35.49 -1.85
CA GLU A 86 -16.93 34.23 -1.70
C GLU A 86 -16.27 33.11 -2.51
N PHE A 87 -15.97 33.37 -3.79
CA PHE A 87 -15.26 32.39 -4.61
C PHE A 87 -13.88 32.06 -4.02
N ALA A 88 -13.15 33.05 -3.51
CA ALA A 88 -11.87 32.80 -2.87
C ALA A 88 -12.00 31.88 -1.63
N ARG A 89 -13.12 31.94 -0.90
CA ARG A 89 -13.43 31.00 0.21
C ARG A 89 -13.79 29.62 -0.31
N MET A 90 -14.72 29.53 -1.26
CA MET A 90 -15.11 28.26 -1.90
C MET A 90 -13.90 27.54 -2.49
N TRP A 91 -13.03 28.27 -3.17
CA TRP A 91 -11.83 27.74 -3.80
C TRP A 91 -10.83 27.20 -2.78
N ARG A 92 -10.63 27.90 -1.65
CA ARG A 92 -9.82 27.42 -0.54
C ARG A 92 -10.38 26.12 0.05
N ASP A 93 -11.69 26.04 0.24
CA ASP A 93 -12.33 24.86 0.80
C ASP A 93 -12.29 23.68 -0.18
N LYS A 94 -12.56 23.92 -1.47
CA LYS A 94 -12.45 22.90 -2.51
C LYS A 94 -11.02 22.39 -2.67
N THR A 95 -10.03 23.27 -2.58
CA THR A 95 -8.61 22.86 -2.60
C THR A 95 -8.30 21.89 -1.46
N ARG A 96 -8.85 22.12 -0.27
CA ARG A 96 -8.69 21.21 0.88
C ARG A 96 -9.31 19.85 0.57
N GLU A 97 -10.51 19.82 0.00
CA GLU A 97 -11.18 18.58 -0.40
C GLU A 97 -10.35 17.80 -1.43
N VAL A 98 -9.89 18.46 -2.50
CA VAL A 98 -9.07 17.83 -3.55
C VAL A 98 -7.78 17.25 -2.97
N LEU A 99 -7.11 17.95 -2.06
CA LEU A 99 -5.90 17.44 -1.41
C LEU A 99 -6.17 16.18 -0.58
N ILE A 100 -7.28 16.17 0.17
CA ILE A 100 -7.70 14.99 0.95
C ILE A 100 -8.03 13.83 0.03
N ASP A 101 -8.79 14.07 -1.04
CA ASP A 101 -9.19 13.05 -2.00
C ASP A 101 -7.99 12.46 -2.75
N ASN A 102 -7.04 13.31 -3.16
CA ASN A 102 -5.80 12.87 -3.80
C ASN A 102 -4.96 11.97 -2.87
N GLU A 103 -4.82 12.35 -1.59
CA GLU A 103 -4.10 11.53 -0.62
C GLU A 103 -4.84 10.22 -0.30
N MET A 104 -6.16 10.24 -0.20
CA MET A 104 -6.98 9.04 -0.01
C MET A 104 -6.90 8.10 -1.22
N ARG A 105 -6.90 8.65 -2.44
CA ARG A 105 -6.71 7.89 -3.67
C ARG A 105 -5.33 7.24 -3.70
N ARG A 106 -4.28 7.99 -3.38
CA ARG A 106 -2.90 7.48 -3.28
C ARG A 106 -2.79 6.35 -2.28
N LYS A 107 -3.35 6.50 -1.07
CA LYS A 107 -3.37 5.44 -0.04
C LYS A 107 -4.11 4.18 -0.51
N ARG A 108 -5.25 4.33 -1.19
CA ARG A 108 -6.00 3.20 -1.75
C ARG A 108 -5.20 2.47 -2.81
N GLN A 109 -4.54 3.18 -3.72
CA GLN A 109 -3.70 2.61 -4.76
C GLN A 109 -2.50 1.86 -4.18
N LEU A 110 -1.78 2.47 -3.23
CA LEU A 110 -0.66 1.81 -2.54
C LEU A 110 -1.11 0.53 -1.82
N ARG A 111 -2.24 0.58 -1.11
CA ARG A 111 -2.78 -0.61 -0.42
C ARG A 111 -3.17 -1.71 -1.40
N ALA A 112 -3.76 -1.36 -2.54
CA ALA A 112 -4.11 -2.32 -3.58
C ALA A 112 -2.86 -2.98 -4.18
N GLN A 113 -1.82 -2.18 -4.48
CA GLN A 113 -0.55 -2.67 -5.01
C GLN A 113 0.14 -3.64 -4.04
N MET A 114 0.25 -3.28 -2.76
CA MET A 114 0.83 -4.17 -1.74
C MET A 114 0.05 -5.48 -1.59
N GLN A 115 -1.27 -5.44 -1.73
CA GLN A 115 -2.10 -6.64 -1.65
C GLN A 115 -1.91 -7.55 -2.88
N GLU A 116 -1.74 -6.96 -4.06
CA GLU A 116 -1.47 -7.68 -5.31
C GLU A 116 -0.08 -8.32 -5.29
N GLU A 117 0.95 -7.56 -4.91
CA GLU A 117 2.32 -8.06 -4.73
C GLU A 117 2.34 -9.21 -3.71
N GLY A 118 1.66 -9.07 -2.58
CA GLY A 118 1.54 -10.14 -1.58
C GLY A 118 0.71 -11.35 -2.04
N ARG A 119 -0.15 -11.21 -3.06
CA ARG A 119 -0.83 -12.35 -3.70
C ARG A 119 0.09 -13.05 -4.69
N GLU A 120 0.84 -12.28 -5.49
CA GLU A 120 1.80 -12.81 -6.44
C GLU A 120 2.93 -13.55 -5.72
N GLN A 121 3.50 -12.96 -4.66
CA GLN A 121 4.54 -13.61 -3.86
C GLN A 121 4.06 -14.95 -3.29
N ARG A 122 2.84 -15.02 -2.74
CA ARG A 122 2.26 -16.29 -2.25
C ARG A 122 2.07 -17.32 -3.36
N ARG A 123 1.72 -16.90 -4.57
CA ARG A 123 1.59 -17.81 -5.72
C ARG A 123 2.94 -18.38 -6.14
N VAL A 124 3.96 -17.52 -6.20
CA VAL A 124 5.34 -17.92 -6.53
C VAL A 124 5.89 -18.87 -5.47
N GLU A 125 5.73 -18.53 -4.18
CA GLU A 125 6.16 -19.39 -3.07
C GLU A 125 5.47 -20.75 -3.13
N ALA A 126 4.14 -20.79 -3.27
CA ALA A 126 3.39 -22.05 -3.38
C ALA A 126 3.83 -22.90 -4.58
N GLU A 127 4.09 -22.29 -5.74
CA GLU A 127 4.60 -23.02 -6.91
C GLU A 127 6.01 -23.59 -6.66
N THR A 128 6.89 -22.80 -6.03
CA THR A 128 8.23 -23.27 -5.68
C THR A 128 8.20 -24.39 -4.65
N GLU A 129 7.31 -24.32 -3.66
CA GLU A 129 7.11 -25.38 -2.68
C GLU A 129 6.54 -26.64 -3.31
N GLU A 130 5.57 -26.53 -4.23
CA GLU A 130 5.04 -27.68 -4.94
C GLU A 130 6.11 -28.34 -5.81
N ARG A 131 6.94 -27.55 -6.51
CA ARG A 131 8.08 -28.05 -7.29
C ARG A 131 9.11 -28.75 -6.39
N LYS A 132 9.44 -28.17 -5.24
CA LYS A 132 10.32 -28.79 -4.24
C LYS A 132 9.72 -30.11 -3.72
N ARG A 133 8.44 -30.13 -3.40
CA ARG A 133 7.72 -31.33 -2.92
C ARG A 133 7.70 -32.43 -3.98
N LYS A 134 7.43 -32.11 -5.25
CA LYS A 134 7.47 -33.07 -6.36
C LYS A 134 8.87 -33.65 -6.54
N ARG A 135 9.89 -32.78 -6.57
CA ARG A 135 11.29 -33.21 -6.66
C ARG A 135 11.68 -34.12 -5.50
N GLN A 136 11.32 -33.77 -4.26
CA GLN A 136 11.61 -34.59 -3.09
C GLN A 136 10.91 -35.95 -3.18
N HIS A 137 9.63 -35.97 -3.55
CA HIS A 137 8.88 -37.21 -3.72
C HIS A 137 9.48 -38.10 -4.83
N GLU A 138 9.92 -37.54 -5.95
CA GLU A 138 10.62 -38.29 -7.01
C GLU A 138 11.95 -38.88 -6.51
N GLN A 139 12.72 -38.11 -5.74
CA GLN A 139 13.96 -38.60 -5.12
C GLN A 139 13.68 -39.75 -4.16
N ASP A 140 12.76 -39.57 -3.21
CA ASP A 140 12.38 -40.61 -2.24
C ASP A 140 11.82 -41.86 -2.96
N TRP A 141 11.08 -41.66 -4.05
CA TRP A 141 10.55 -42.74 -4.89
C TRP A 141 11.68 -43.54 -5.57
N GLU A 142 12.69 -42.88 -6.13
CA GLU A 142 13.85 -43.55 -6.74
C GLU A 142 14.75 -44.21 -5.69
N GLU A 143 14.98 -43.58 -4.54
CA GLU A 143 15.78 -44.18 -3.45
C GLU A 143 15.15 -45.49 -2.92
N THR A 144 13.82 -45.51 -2.81
CA THR A 144 13.09 -46.71 -2.38
C THR A 144 12.86 -47.73 -3.50
N ARG A 145 13.34 -47.47 -4.72
CA ARG A 145 13.14 -48.34 -5.89
C ARG A 145 13.68 -49.74 -5.67
N ASP A 146 14.92 -49.88 -5.23
CA ASP A 146 15.56 -51.19 -5.05
C ASP A 146 14.86 -52.00 -3.94
N GLN A 147 14.46 -51.33 -2.85
CA GLN A 147 13.68 -51.95 -1.78
C GLN A 147 12.31 -52.43 -2.28
N ARG A 148 11.63 -51.63 -3.12
CA ARG A 148 10.36 -52.02 -3.74
C ARG A 148 10.54 -53.18 -4.73
N ILE A 149 11.59 -53.17 -5.54
CA ILE A 149 11.92 -54.26 -6.46
C ILE A 149 12.22 -55.54 -5.69
N ASP A 150 13.01 -55.48 -4.63
CA ASP A 150 13.32 -56.65 -3.80
C ASP A 150 12.06 -57.20 -3.12
N SER A 151 11.24 -56.32 -2.53
CA SER A 151 9.92 -56.68 -1.97
C SER A 151 9.00 -57.34 -3.01
N TRP A 152 8.98 -56.83 -4.25
CA TRP A 152 8.20 -57.42 -5.34
C TRP A 152 8.75 -58.77 -5.80
N ARG A 153 10.07 -58.92 -5.92
CA ARG A 153 10.73 -60.20 -6.25
C ARG A 153 10.43 -61.24 -5.18
N GLN A 154 10.48 -60.87 -3.90
CA GLN A 154 10.11 -61.75 -2.79
C GLN A 154 8.63 -62.14 -2.84
N PHE A 155 7.73 -61.20 -3.16
CA PHE A 155 6.31 -61.50 -3.34
C PHE A 155 6.05 -62.46 -4.51
N GLN A 156 6.70 -62.25 -5.66
CA GLN A 156 6.59 -63.16 -6.81
C GLN A 156 7.19 -64.53 -6.48
N LYS A 157 8.33 -64.59 -5.78
CA LYS A 157 8.93 -65.84 -5.31
C LYS A 157 7.99 -66.56 -4.34
N GLY A 158 7.34 -65.83 -3.44
CA GLY A 158 6.26 -66.30 -2.58
C GLY A 158 5.09 -66.90 -3.38
N LYS A 159 4.70 -66.26 -4.48
CA LYS A 159 3.66 -66.75 -5.39
C LYS A 159 4.09 -67.99 -6.18
N SER A 160 5.37 -68.09 -6.57
CA SER A 160 5.94 -69.31 -7.18
C SER A 160 6.10 -70.46 -6.17
N SER A 161 6.37 -70.17 -4.90
CA SER A 161 6.34 -71.18 -3.82
C SER A 161 4.93 -71.58 -3.40
N THR A 162 3.90 -70.80 -3.74
CA THR A 162 2.48 -71.18 -3.59
C THR A 162 1.91 -71.84 -4.86
N GLY A 163 2.68 -71.91 -5.95
CA GLY A 163 2.35 -72.68 -7.15
C GLY A 163 2.74 -74.16 -7.05
N GLY A 164 3.38 -74.58 -5.97
CA GLY A 164 3.71 -75.97 -5.68
C GLY A 164 3.96 -76.17 -4.19
N GLY A 165 2.91 -76.48 -3.43
CA GLY A 165 3.02 -76.85 -2.02
C GLY A 165 1.97 -76.19 -1.13
N GLU A 166 1.08 -77.03 -0.60
CA GLU A 166 0.10 -76.79 0.47
C GLU A 166 0.52 -75.79 1.58
N GLY A 167 -0.50 -75.14 2.18
CA GLY A 167 -0.51 -74.96 3.63
C GLY A 167 -0.53 -73.53 4.17
N GLY A 168 -1.73 -72.93 4.20
CA GLY A 168 -2.29 -72.13 5.29
C GLY A 168 -1.47 -71.09 6.07
N LYS A 169 -1.97 -69.84 6.10
CA LYS A 169 -2.02 -69.03 7.33
C LYS A 169 -3.10 -67.94 7.25
N LYS A 170 -4.11 -68.07 8.11
CA LYS A 170 -5.24 -67.15 8.29
C LYS A 170 -4.76 -65.73 8.64
N LYS A 171 -5.23 -64.72 7.91
CA LYS A 171 -5.12 -63.31 8.31
C LYS A 171 -5.97 -63.07 9.55
N LYS A 172 -5.33 -62.74 10.67
CA LYS A 172 -6.00 -62.27 11.90
C LYS A 172 -6.45 -60.82 11.65
N LYS A 173 -7.77 -60.58 11.63
CA LYS A 173 -8.36 -59.24 11.55
C LYS A 173 -7.87 -58.40 12.74
N LEU A 174 -7.22 -57.25 12.50
CA LEU A 174 -7.12 -56.20 13.51
C LEU A 174 -8.46 -55.45 13.56
N LYS A 175 -8.98 -55.23 14.78
CA LYS A 175 -10.16 -54.40 15.05
C LYS A 175 -9.78 -52.92 14.98
N PRO A 176 -10.66 -52.03 14.49
CA PRO A 176 -10.46 -50.59 14.60
C PRO A 176 -10.70 -50.14 16.06
N ILE A 177 -9.78 -49.35 16.60
CA ILE A 177 -9.98 -48.58 17.83
C ILE A 177 -10.72 -47.29 17.43
N GLY A 178 -11.81 -47.01 18.15
CA GLY A 178 -12.60 -45.78 18.02
C GLY A 178 -12.04 -44.61 18.81
#